data_AF-A0A970RNI5-F1
#
_entry.id   AF-A0A970RNI5-F1
#
_cell.length_a   1.000
_cell.length_b   1.000
_cell.length_c   1.000
_cell.angle_alpha   90.00
_cell.angle_beta   90.00
_cell.angle_gamma   90.00
#
_symmetry.space_group_name_H-M   'P 1'
#
loop_
_entity.id
_entity.type
_entity.pdbx_description
1 polymer ?
#
loop_
_entity_poly.entity_id
_entity_poly.type
_entity_poly.pdbx_seq_one_letter_code
_entity_poly.pdbx_strand_id
1 'polypeptide(L)'
;ISAFSIYILIQLVVFRKLNVLERRILLAAYLLTVIAGLFLRPVHARRISLNPISFISDFRNDSSTICIHLINLCLFIPLKPLLHWNKWKVSVFFVVLGFLLLEVLQHLTGRGFADVGDIVLYLTGYGIGALILYFVCGRKKKETV
;
A
#
# COMPACT_ATOMS: atom_id res chain seq x y z
N ILE A 1 -2.57 6.78 -9.89
CA ILE A 1 -2.33 5.76 -8.84
C ILE A 1 -2.52 6.36 -7.44
N SER A 2 -1.72 7.35 -7.05
CA SER A 2 -1.82 8.04 -5.74
C SER A 2 -3.19 8.69 -5.45
N ALA A 3 -3.83 9.32 -6.45
CA ALA A 3 -5.14 9.95 -6.28
C ALA A 3 -6.26 8.98 -5.85
N PHE A 4 -6.22 7.72 -6.32
CA PHE A 4 -7.22 6.71 -5.94
C PHE A 4 -7.02 6.22 -4.49
N SER A 5 -5.76 6.05 -4.07
CA SER A 5 -5.44 5.77 -2.67
C SER A 5 -5.91 6.89 -1.75
N ILE A 6 -5.68 8.15 -2.15
CA ILE A 6 -6.18 9.32 -1.41
C ILE A 6 -7.72 9.31 -1.36
N TYR A 7 -8.39 9.01 -2.46
CA TYR A 7 -9.85 8.89 -2.50
C TYR A 7 -10.37 7.82 -1.52
N ILE A 8 -9.74 6.64 -1.44
CA ILE A 8 -10.12 5.60 -0.46
C ILE A 8 -9.94 6.10 0.98
N LEU A 9 -8.87 6.84 1.26
CA LEU A 9 -8.63 7.42 2.58
C LEU A 9 -9.66 8.52 2.91
N ILE A 10 -10.07 9.32 1.94
CA ILE A 10 -11.16 10.29 2.10
C ILE A 10 -12.47 9.56 2.39
N GLN A 11 -12.81 8.51 1.65
CA GLN A 11 -13.98 7.67 1.92
C GLN A 11 -13.92 7.07 3.34
N LEU A 12 -12.73 6.69 3.80
CA LEU A 12 -12.51 6.18 5.17
C LEU A 12 -12.84 7.21 6.25
N VAL A 13 -12.49 8.46 6.02
CA VAL A 13 -12.70 9.56 6.97
C VAL A 13 -14.12 10.13 6.87
N VAL A 14 -14.64 10.29 5.66
CA VAL A 14 -15.87 11.07 5.36
C VAL A 14 -17.11 10.18 5.23
N PHE A 15 -17.03 9.05 4.51
CA PHE A 15 -18.20 8.24 4.16
C PHE A 15 -18.22 6.93 4.96
N ARG A 16 -18.89 6.99 6.11
CA ARG A 16 -18.88 5.91 7.11
C ARG A 16 -19.78 4.70 6.82
N LYS A 17 -20.61 4.74 5.77
CA LYS A 17 -21.59 3.68 5.47
C LYS A 17 -21.53 3.27 4.01
N LEU A 18 -20.46 2.58 3.63
CA LEU A 18 -20.41 1.91 2.34
C LEU A 18 -21.16 0.57 2.41
N ASN A 19 -22.02 0.32 1.44
CA ASN A 19 -22.70 -0.94 1.26
C ASN A 19 -21.70 -2.08 0.97
N VAL A 20 -22.13 -3.34 1.08
CA VAL A 20 -21.24 -4.50 0.84
C VAL A 20 -20.67 -4.46 -0.58
N LEU A 21 -21.52 -4.14 -1.57
CA LEU A 21 -21.12 -4.05 -2.97
C LEU A 21 -20.08 -2.96 -3.20
N GLU A 22 -20.30 -1.75 -2.67
CA GLU A 22 -19.38 -0.61 -2.80
C GLU A 22 -18.00 -0.93 -2.22
N ARG A 23 -17.94 -1.57 -1.04
CA ARG A 23 -16.68 -2.00 -0.43
C ARG A 23 -15.91 -3.02 -1.26
N ARG A 24 -16.62 -3.93 -1.94
CA ARG A 24 -16.01 -4.90 -2.85
C ARG A 24 -15.52 -4.24 -4.13
N ILE A 25 -16.28 -3.31 -4.69
CA ILE A 25 -15.88 -2.53 -5.87
C ILE A 25 -14.64 -1.70 -5.56
N LEU A 26 -14.58 -1.02 -4.41
CA LEU A 26 -13.41 -0.26 -3.99
C LEU A 26 -12.18 -1.15 -3.79
N LEU A 27 -12.35 -2.32 -3.18
CA LEU A 27 -11.25 -3.28 -3.03
C LEU A 27 -10.77 -3.79 -4.40
N ALA A 28 -11.68 -4.13 -5.32
CA ALA A 28 -11.32 -4.56 -6.67
C ALA A 28 -10.60 -3.45 -7.45
N ALA A 29 -11.11 -2.22 -7.42
CA ALA A 29 -10.49 -1.05 -8.04
C ALA A 29 -9.11 -0.74 -7.41
N TYR A 30 -8.96 -0.97 -6.10
CA TYR A 30 -7.68 -0.85 -5.42
C TYR A 30 -6.66 -1.88 -5.92
N LEU A 31 -7.06 -3.16 -5.98
CA LEU A 31 -6.20 -4.23 -6.51
C LEU A 31 -5.81 -3.96 -7.96
N LEU A 32 -6.76 -3.49 -8.79
CA LEU A 32 -6.47 -3.05 -10.16
C LEU A 32 -5.48 -1.87 -10.19
N THR A 33 -5.55 -0.94 -9.25
CA THR A 33 -4.60 0.18 -9.15
C THR A 33 -3.20 -0.30 -8.78
N VAL A 34 -3.08 -1.26 -7.86
CA VAL A 34 -1.80 -1.89 -7.51
C VAL A 34 -1.23 -2.63 -8.73
N ILE A 35 -2.05 -3.43 -9.40
CA ILE A 35 -1.65 -4.15 -10.61
C ILE A 35 -1.23 -3.17 -11.71
N ALA A 36 -2.02 -2.13 -11.99
CA ALA A 36 -1.67 -1.11 -12.97
C ALA A 36 -0.34 -0.43 -12.63
N GLY A 37 -0.05 -0.20 -11.34
CA GLY A 37 1.26 0.30 -10.89
C GLY A 37 2.43 -0.63 -11.23
N LEU A 38 2.20 -1.95 -11.27
CA LEU A 38 3.20 -2.91 -11.75
C LEU A 38 3.44 -2.73 -13.25
N PHE A 39 2.38 -2.64 -14.06
CA PHE A 39 2.49 -2.71 -15.53
C PHE A 39 2.80 -1.37 -16.22
N LEU A 40 2.46 -0.24 -15.58
CA LEU A 40 2.64 1.10 -16.15
C LEU A 40 4.01 1.72 -15.87
N ARG A 41 4.85 1.07 -15.06
CA ARG A 41 6.22 1.54 -14.83
C ARG A 41 7.10 1.31 -16.06
N PRO A 42 8.01 2.24 -16.37
CA PRO A 42 9.03 2.02 -17.40
C PRO A 42 9.86 0.77 -17.10
N VAL A 43 10.37 0.11 -18.14
CA VAL A 43 11.33 -0.97 -17.97
C VAL A 43 12.66 -0.38 -17.51
N HIS A 44 13.20 -0.91 -16.41
CA HIS A 44 14.49 -0.53 -15.86
C HIS A 44 15.44 -1.73 -15.86
N ALA A 45 16.74 -1.46 -15.70
CA ALA A 45 17.71 -2.53 -15.51
C ALA A 45 17.34 -3.35 -14.26
N ARG A 46 17.37 -4.67 -14.36
CA ARG A 46 17.09 -5.55 -13.22
C ARG A 46 18.21 -5.42 -12.19
N ARG A 47 17.86 -5.07 -10.96
CA ARG A 47 18.76 -5.15 -9.79
C ARG A 47 18.01 -5.76 -8.61
N ILE A 48 18.79 -6.35 -7.70
CA ILE A 48 18.32 -6.90 -6.45
C ILE A 48 19.05 -6.16 -5.33
N SER A 49 18.30 -5.61 -4.39
CA SER A 49 18.81 -5.01 -3.16
C SER A 49 18.24 -5.77 -1.97
N LEU A 50 19.12 -6.26 -1.11
CA LEU A 50 18.76 -6.92 0.14
C LEU A 50 18.90 -5.98 1.34
N ASN A 51 19.24 -4.71 1.12
CA ASN A 51 19.40 -3.74 2.19
C ASN A 51 18.01 -3.22 2.61
N PRO A 52 17.53 -3.48 3.84
CA PRO A 52 16.21 -3.05 4.29
C PRO A 52 16.07 -1.53 4.44
N ILE A 53 17.18 -0.79 4.36
CA ILE A 53 17.25 0.66 4.50
C ILE A 53 17.83 1.30 3.21
N SER A 54 17.84 0.56 2.09
CA SER A 54 18.29 1.02 0.76
C SER A 54 17.63 2.35 0.35
N PHE A 55 16.35 2.51 0.69
CA PHE A 55 15.61 3.73 0.39
C PHE A 55 16.33 4.98 0.92
N ILE A 56 16.95 4.95 2.12
CA ILE A 56 17.66 6.12 2.68
C ILE A 56 18.87 6.52 1.84
N SER A 57 19.63 5.54 1.32
CA SER A 57 20.72 5.84 0.40
C SER A 57 20.20 6.40 -0.92
N ASP A 58 19.08 5.90 -1.42
CA ASP A 58 18.48 6.38 -2.67
C ASP A 58 17.94 7.82 -2.50
N PHE A 59 17.32 8.12 -1.36
CA PHE A 59 16.91 9.48 -0.95
C PHE A 59 18.06 10.48 -1.01
N ARG A 60 19.28 10.07 -0.61
CA ARG A 60 20.46 10.93 -0.58
C ARG A 60 21.09 11.14 -1.96
N ASN A 61 21.03 10.12 -2.81
CA ASN A 61 21.76 10.09 -4.07
C ASN A 61 20.94 10.64 -5.25
N ASP A 62 19.61 10.48 -5.23
CA ASP A 62 18.75 10.93 -6.33
C ASP A 62 17.37 11.37 -5.82
N SER A 63 17.12 12.68 -5.87
CA SER A 63 15.86 13.28 -5.43
C SER A 63 14.64 12.83 -6.24
N SER A 64 14.84 12.28 -7.44
CA SER A 64 13.73 11.77 -8.28
C SER A 64 13.17 10.43 -7.79
N THR A 65 13.97 9.63 -7.08
CA THR A 65 13.56 8.33 -6.51
C THR A 65 12.65 8.48 -5.28
N ILE A 66 12.74 9.62 -4.60
CA ILE A 66 11.91 10.02 -3.45
C ILE A 66 10.42 9.89 -3.76
N CYS A 67 10.01 10.48 -4.89
CA CYS A 67 8.61 10.48 -5.31
C CYS A 67 8.09 9.05 -5.52
N ILE A 68 8.95 8.15 -6.03
CA ILE A 68 8.61 6.76 -6.30
C ILE A 68 8.38 6.01 -4.99
N HIS A 69 9.29 6.14 -4.01
CA HIS A 69 9.15 5.52 -2.69
C HIS A 69 7.94 6.07 -1.91
N LEU A 70 7.65 7.37 -2.02
CA LEU A 70 6.46 7.98 -1.41
C LEU A 70 5.16 7.48 -2.05
N ILE A 71 5.12 7.31 -3.37
CA ILE A 71 3.95 6.72 -4.06
C ILE A 71 3.75 5.27 -3.60
N ASN A 72 4.83 4.49 -3.53
CA ASN A 72 4.84 3.13 -3.02
C ASN A 72 4.29 3.05 -1.60
N LEU A 73 4.79 3.89 -0.67
CA LEU A 73 4.28 4.02 0.69
C LEU A 73 2.77 4.32 0.71
N CYS A 74 2.36 5.40 0.01
CA CYS A 74 0.97 5.85 -0.03
C CYS A 74 0.01 4.82 -0.62
N LEU A 75 0.48 4.00 -1.55
CA LEU A 75 -0.30 2.97 -2.21
C LEU A 75 -0.76 1.87 -1.24
N PHE A 76 0.02 1.58 -0.20
CA PHE A 76 -0.32 0.49 0.74
C PHE A 76 -1.02 0.95 2.02
N ILE A 77 -1.14 2.26 2.27
CA ILE A 77 -1.96 2.82 3.36
C ILE A 77 -3.42 2.32 3.33
N PRO A 78 -4.16 2.39 2.21
CA PRO A 78 -5.58 2.00 2.20
C PRO A 78 -5.82 0.49 2.33
N LEU A 79 -4.80 -0.38 2.21
CA LEU A 79 -4.96 -1.83 2.23
C LEU A 79 -5.59 -2.33 3.53
N LYS A 80 -5.06 -1.91 4.69
CA LYS A 80 -5.59 -2.37 5.99
C LYS A 80 -7.04 -1.93 6.22
N PRO A 81 -7.42 -0.67 6.03
CA PRO A 81 -8.83 -0.24 6.09
C PRO A 81 -9.75 -1.04 5.16
N LEU A 82 -9.34 -1.27 3.90
CA LEU A 82 -10.13 -2.03 2.93
C LEU A 82 -10.37 -3.48 3.35
N LEU A 83 -9.35 -4.16 3.89
CA LEU A 83 -9.49 -5.51 4.43
C LEU A 83 -10.45 -5.54 5.62
N HIS A 84 -10.32 -4.57 6.54
CA HIS A 84 -11.19 -4.46 7.71
C HIS A 84 -12.66 -4.27 7.31
N TRP A 85 -12.94 -3.36 6.37
CA TRP A 85 -14.29 -3.09 5.88
C TRP A 85 -14.94 -4.29 5.21
N ASN A 86 -14.15 -5.11 4.50
CA ASN A 86 -14.61 -6.35 3.89
C ASN A 86 -14.65 -7.52 4.89
N LYS A 87 -14.32 -7.29 6.17
CA LYS A 87 -14.23 -8.30 7.25
C LYS A 87 -13.23 -9.43 6.95
N TRP A 88 -12.23 -9.16 6.11
CA TRP A 88 -11.20 -10.13 5.76
C TRP A 88 -10.11 -10.15 6.83
N LYS A 89 -9.95 -11.29 7.50
CA LYS A 89 -8.94 -11.51 8.53
C LYS A 89 -7.67 -12.07 7.87
N VAL A 90 -6.88 -11.19 7.27
CA VAL A 90 -5.57 -11.54 6.69
C VAL A 90 -4.49 -11.33 7.74
N SER A 91 -3.69 -12.37 8.02
CA SER A 91 -2.56 -12.25 8.93
C SER A 91 -1.45 -11.39 8.31
N VAL A 92 -0.61 -10.77 9.15
CA VAL A 92 0.54 -9.99 8.66
C VAL A 92 1.48 -10.86 7.82
N PHE A 93 1.61 -12.15 8.14
CA PHE A 93 2.39 -13.10 7.34
C PHE A 93 1.93 -13.14 5.87
N PHE A 94 0.62 -13.24 5.61
CA PHE A 94 0.10 -13.25 4.24
C PHE A 94 0.24 -11.88 3.55
N VAL A 95 0.24 -10.78 4.31
CA VAL A 95 0.51 -9.44 3.76
C VAL A 95 1.97 -9.33 3.30
N VAL A 96 2.91 -9.76 4.13
CA VAL A 96 4.34 -9.82 3.78
C VAL A 96 4.57 -10.72 2.57
N LEU A 97 3.94 -11.89 2.54
CA LEU A 97 4.03 -12.80 1.40
C LEU A 97 3.48 -12.16 0.11
N GLY A 98 2.37 -11.42 0.20
CA GLY A 98 1.83 -10.66 -0.92
C GLY A 98 2.80 -9.57 -1.43
N PHE A 99 3.45 -8.85 -0.52
CA PHE A 99 4.47 -7.84 -0.88
C PHE A 99 5.70 -8.46 -1.54
N LEU A 100 6.17 -9.59 -1.01
CA LEU A 100 7.25 -10.34 -1.63
C LEU A 100 6.90 -10.79 -3.06
N LEU A 101 5.67 -11.29 -3.26
CA LEU A 101 5.19 -11.66 -4.59
C LEU A 101 5.15 -10.47 -5.55
N LEU A 102 4.74 -9.28 -5.08
CA LEU A 102 4.76 -8.07 -5.90
C LEU A 102 6.18 -7.70 -6.35
N GLU A 103 7.15 -7.69 -5.43
CA GLU A 103 8.55 -7.41 -5.74
C GLU A 103 9.13 -8.40 -6.75
N VAL A 104 8.87 -9.70 -6.55
CA VAL A 104 9.30 -10.75 -7.48
C VAL A 104 8.69 -10.53 -8.86
N LEU A 105 7.40 -10.19 -8.94
CA LEU A 105 6.73 -9.92 -10.22
C LEU A 105 7.30 -8.66 -10.91
N GLN A 106 7.60 -7.59 -10.17
CA GLN A 106 8.23 -6.38 -10.71
C GLN A 106 9.63 -6.68 -11.27
N HIS A 107 10.39 -7.50 -10.56
CA HIS A 107 11.72 -7.92 -10.98
C HIS A 107 11.68 -8.78 -12.25
N LEU A 108 10.81 -9.79 -12.29
CA LEU A 108 10.64 -10.66 -13.46
C LEU A 108 10.18 -9.87 -14.69
N THR A 109 9.26 -8.92 -14.51
CA THR A 109 8.79 -8.05 -15.60
C THR A 109 9.77 -6.94 -15.97
N GLY A 110 10.87 -6.77 -15.23
CA GLY A 110 11.86 -5.71 -15.46
C GLY A 110 11.34 -4.31 -15.17
N ARG A 111 10.27 -4.18 -14.40
CA ARG A 111 9.58 -2.90 -14.12
C ARG A 111 9.90 -2.31 -12.75
N GLY A 112 10.81 -2.96 -12.02
CA GLY A 112 11.31 -2.49 -10.73
C GLY A 112 12.55 -3.26 -10.30
N PHE A 113 13.22 -2.71 -9.30
CA PHE A 113 14.25 -3.42 -8.55
C PHE A 113 13.55 -4.34 -7.55
N ALA A 114 14.06 -5.55 -7.34
CA ALA A 114 13.60 -6.35 -6.20
C ALA A 114 14.31 -5.78 -4.97
N ASP A 115 13.60 -5.01 -4.16
CA ASP A 115 14.21 -4.33 -3.03
C ASP A 115 13.49 -4.63 -1.71
N VAL A 116 14.25 -5.17 -0.75
CA VAL A 116 13.76 -5.37 0.62
C VAL A 116 13.36 -4.03 1.26
N GLY A 117 14.03 -2.93 0.89
CA GLY A 117 13.64 -1.59 1.34
C GLY A 117 12.22 -1.20 0.90
N ASP A 118 11.79 -1.58 -0.30
CA ASP A 118 10.42 -1.32 -0.77
C ASP A 118 9.40 -2.15 0.02
N ILE A 119 9.72 -3.40 0.40
CA ILE A 119 8.86 -4.20 1.30
C ILE A 119 8.67 -3.50 2.66
N VAL A 120 9.75 -2.91 3.21
CA VAL A 120 9.68 -2.13 4.47
C VAL A 120 8.75 -0.93 4.30
N LEU A 121 8.81 -0.22 3.16
CA LEU A 121 7.90 0.88 2.86
C LEU A 121 6.45 0.40 2.72
N TYR A 122 6.20 -0.72 2.05
CA TYR A 122 4.85 -1.28 1.93
C TYR A 122 4.25 -1.64 3.29
N LEU A 123 5.06 -2.26 4.17
CA LEU A 123 4.67 -2.56 5.55
C LEU A 123 4.41 -1.31 6.37
N THR A 124 5.24 -0.28 6.20
CA THR A 124 5.06 1.02 6.84
C THR A 124 3.73 1.64 6.42
N GLY A 125 3.42 1.62 5.12
CA GLY A 125 2.14 2.08 4.58
C GLY A 125 0.97 1.32 5.20
N TYR A 126 1.01 -0.02 5.19
CA TYR A 126 0.01 -0.87 5.82
C TYR A 126 -0.19 -0.55 7.33
N GLY A 127 0.90 -0.30 8.05
CA GLY A 127 0.90 0.09 9.46
C GLY A 127 0.24 1.45 9.70
N ILE A 128 0.55 2.45 8.86
CA ILE A 128 -0.11 3.77 8.90
C ILE A 128 -1.63 3.59 8.66
N GLY A 129 -2.02 2.76 7.70
CA GLY A 129 -3.43 2.42 7.47
C GLY A 129 -4.12 1.81 8.68
N ALA A 130 -3.42 0.91 9.40
CA ALA A 130 -3.90 0.32 10.65
C ALA A 130 -4.10 1.37 11.74
N LEU A 131 -3.16 2.31 11.86
CA LEU A 131 -3.21 3.40 12.83
C LEU A 131 -4.36 4.37 12.54
N ILE A 132 -4.56 4.77 11.28
CA ILE A 132 -5.70 5.58 10.86
C ILE A 132 -7.01 4.88 11.23
N LEU A 133 -7.14 3.59 10.89
CA LEU A 133 -8.31 2.80 11.23
C LEU A 133 -8.54 2.74 12.75
N TYR A 134 -7.48 2.54 13.55
CA TYR A 134 -7.55 2.54 15.01
C TYR A 134 -8.10 3.87 15.55
N PHE A 135 -7.61 5.01 15.07
CA PHE A 135 -8.10 6.30 15.54
C PHE A 135 -9.55 6.58 15.09
N VAL A 136 -9.92 6.20 13.87
CA VAL A 136 -11.27 6.43 13.34
C VAL A 136 -12.30 5.54 14.03
N CYS A 137 -12.00 4.26 14.24
CA CYS A 137 -12.90 3.30 14.91
C CYS A 137 -12.83 3.40 16.44
N GLY A 138 -11.67 3.73 17.01
CA GLY A 138 -11.45 3.88 18.45
C GLY A 138 -12.20 5.06 19.05
N ARG A 139 -12.34 6.17 18.31
CA ARG A 139 -13.17 7.32 18.72
C ARG A 139 -14.64 6.92 18.95
N LYS A 140 -15.20 6.00 18.15
CA LYS A 140 -16.60 5.56 18.29
C LYS A 140 -16.90 4.84 19.60
N LYS A 141 -15.92 4.13 20.18
CA LYS A 141 -16.14 3.38 21.42
C LYS A 141 -16.22 4.30 22.66
N LYS A 142 -15.71 5.53 22.55
CA LYS A 142 -15.75 6.54 23.62
C LYS A 142 -16.98 7.46 23.55
N GLU A 143 -17.60 7.65 22.39
CA GLU A 143 -18.79 8.50 22.21
C GLU A 143 -20.11 7.79 22.58
N THR A 144 -20.10 6.48 22.80
CA THR A 144 -21.27 5.67 23.19
C THR A 144 -21.30 5.31 24.68
N VAL A 145 -20.58 6.05 25.52
CA VAL A 145 -20.59 5.92 26.99
C VAL A 145 -21.19 7.16 27.60
#